data_AF-A0A6U9YC03-F1
#
_entry.id   AF-A0A6U9YC03-F1
#
_cell.length_a   1.000
_cell.length_b   1.000
_cell.length_c   1.000
_cell.angle_alpha   90.00
_cell.angle_beta   90.00
_cell.angle_gamma   90.00
#
_symmetry.space_group_name_H-M   'P 1'
#
loop_
_entity.id
_entity.type
_entity.pdbx_description
1 polymer ?
#
loop_
_entity_poly.entity_id
_entity_poly.type
_entity_poly.pdbx_seq_one_letter_code
_entity_poly.pdbx_strand_id
1 'polypeptide(L)'
;MMYDSQFSVDDHAHRVLEVVRIFLVSMVVLHIKSVDLLMDPKSVEAFALTTAMFAETLVHVLLNLELYWLAEGDTIAIQNQTKRELITHLLPSSLLYLAASIMSGYLYFHDAFDHKDGNLYEARSSDGYNTGSDKDDRILGADYADVVATTTSSSSFYSWNVADVPIVLCFVASVTSIAIQGISAIKLSPKNPDIRAQIVPMNIDFFIHRFGEFTMLFFGEAIMGLLIVETTESYTYYVVAMVGVLNVIVLQASKYDSEPHGEAEEHCLRKGLQPFFAYSLLTQSLCLGLIAFAVSFKVGLNILVLEHKENQYDGYGGNNYDDVVDGIGYDGYGSYADGHSNNSTFDYGNDYYDQDYGKHRALRALGGGVPTVSAKTISILYCSSLTIVLISIEMMSYLHKGGLMKTYSLFASKGNNKTKRKRVQWKRFFGTLFKIGLLGLVSTLYLWVKHLGFLVSVGIAISIVFDVSKVIEHILETRAEEMKKIAGNTLSMRKFRDSITRRVRRRKHFSSTIGSRSTTIKSNITIDSAKGEENSANTTQSTTSRKVNFPYEGC
;
A
#
# COMPACT_ATOMS: atom_id res chain seq x y z
N MET A 1 -17.18 -3.62 6.98
CA MET A 1 -17.02 -2.57 5.93
C MET A 1 -17.75 -2.91 4.63
N MET A 2 -17.32 -3.92 3.86
CA MET A 2 -18.01 -4.28 2.61
C MET A 2 -19.43 -4.76 2.88
N TYR A 3 -19.60 -5.63 3.88
CA TYR A 3 -20.91 -6.10 4.36
C TYR A 3 -21.86 -4.94 4.71
N ASP A 4 -21.45 -4.07 5.64
CA ASP A 4 -22.28 -2.94 6.11
C ASP A 4 -22.64 -1.94 5.00
N SER A 5 -21.85 -1.91 3.90
CA SER A 5 -22.17 -1.09 2.74
C SER A 5 -23.25 -1.69 1.84
N GLN A 6 -23.48 -3.01 1.92
CA GLN A 6 -24.44 -3.74 1.08
C GLN A 6 -25.73 -4.10 1.82
N PHE A 7 -25.63 -4.38 3.13
CA PHE A 7 -26.71 -4.91 3.93
C PHE A 7 -27.02 -3.99 5.11
N SER A 8 -28.29 -3.64 5.29
CA SER A 8 -28.74 -2.65 6.28
C SER A 8 -29.43 -3.25 7.51
N VAL A 9 -29.29 -4.55 7.75
CA VAL A 9 -30.09 -5.29 8.75
C VAL A 9 -29.30 -5.53 10.05
N ASP A 10 -30.00 -5.49 11.18
CA ASP A 10 -29.50 -5.97 12.49
C ASP A 10 -29.36 -7.50 12.50
N ASP A 11 -28.40 -8.00 11.73
CA ASP A 11 -28.05 -9.41 11.71
C ASP A 11 -27.14 -9.74 12.89
N HIS A 12 -27.75 -10.21 13.99
CA HIS A 12 -27.02 -10.61 15.19
C HIS A 12 -26.10 -11.82 14.95
N ALA A 13 -26.50 -12.77 14.10
CA ALA A 13 -25.70 -13.96 13.84
C ALA A 13 -24.43 -13.60 13.05
N HIS A 14 -24.57 -12.79 12.01
CA HIS A 14 -23.44 -12.24 11.26
C HIS A 14 -22.47 -11.45 12.16
N ARG A 15 -23.01 -10.60 13.04
CA ARG A 15 -22.19 -9.83 14.00
C ARG A 15 -21.42 -10.74 14.96
N VAL A 16 -22.04 -11.81 15.46
CA VAL A 16 -21.36 -12.78 16.34
C VAL A 16 -20.24 -13.50 15.57
N LEU A 17 -20.49 -13.95 14.34
CA LEU A 17 -19.48 -14.58 13.51
C LEU A 17 -18.32 -13.63 13.17
N GLU A 18 -18.59 -12.34 12.92
CA GLU A 18 -17.54 -11.34 12.71
C GLU A 18 -16.72 -11.11 13.98
N VAL A 19 -17.33 -11.13 15.18
CA VAL A 19 -16.58 -11.07 16.46
C VAL A 19 -15.68 -12.30 16.62
N VAL A 20 -16.18 -13.50 16.32
CA VAL A 20 -15.36 -14.73 16.34
C VAL A 20 -14.21 -14.64 15.35
N ARG A 21 -14.46 -14.10 14.15
CA ARG A 21 -13.43 -13.88 13.15
C ARG A 21 -12.35 -12.90 13.63
N ILE A 22 -12.72 -11.76 14.22
CA ILE A 22 -11.78 -10.79 14.79
C ILE A 22 -10.96 -11.42 15.93
N PHE A 23 -11.59 -12.26 16.75
CA PHE A 23 -10.88 -13.02 17.79
C PHE A 23 -9.82 -13.95 17.17
N LEU A 24 -10.14 -14.69 16.10
CA LEU A 24 -9.19 -15.56 15.40
C LEU A 24 -8.05 -14.77 14.75
N VAL A 25 -8.35 -13.61 14.14
CA VAL A 25 -7.32 -12.70 13.63
C VAL A 25 -6.40 -12.21 14.76
N SER A 26 -6.96 -11.94 15.95
CA SER A 26 -6.17 -11.55 17.12
C SER A 26 -5.24 -12.68 17.59
N MET A 27 -5.71 -13.94 17.51
CA MET A 27 -4.87 -15.12 17.78
C MET A 27 -3.74 -15.24 16.76
N VAL A 28 -4.02 -15.02 15.47
CA VAL A 28 -2.97 -14.96 14.45
C VAL A 28 -1.91 -13.93 14.83
N VAL A 29 -2.32 -12.70 15.17
CA VAL A 29 -1.41 -11.61 15.55
C VAL A 29 -0.59 -11.96 16.79
N LEU A 30 -1.18 -12.60 17.79
CA LEU A 30 -0.51 -13.04 19.02
C LEU A 30 0.66 -14.00 18.74
N HIS A 31 0.49 -14.87 17.73
CA HIS A 31 1.46 -15.89 17.32
C HIS A 31 2.43 -15.41 16.22
N ILE A 32 2.38 -14.14 15.80
CA ILE A 32 3.42 -13.56 14.95
C ILE A 32 4.68 -13.37 15.81
N LYS A 33 5.66 -14.26 15.64
CA LYS A 33 6.98 -14.23 16.31
C LYS A 33 8.10 -14.01 15.29
N SER A 34 9.36 -14.09 15.74
CA SER A 34 10.51 -14.03 14.84
C SER A 34 10.41 -15.10 13.76
N VAL A 35 10.92 -14.78 12.57
CA VAL A 35 10.92 -15.69 11.42
C VAL A 35 11.64 -16.99 11.76
N ASP A 36 12.75 -16.92 12.50
CA ASP A 36 13.51 -18.09 12.94
C ASP A 36 12.66 -19.05 13.80
N LEU A 37 11.81 -18.48 14.69
CA LEU A 37 10.91 -19.29 15.52
C LEU A 37 9.75 -19.86 14.70
N LEU A 38 9.30 -19.16 13.65
CA LEU A 38 8.25 -19.67 12.76
C LEU A 38 8.78 -20.68 11.73
N MET A 39 10.09 -20.69 11.46
CA MET A 39 10.80 -21.65 10.63
C MET A 39 11.29 -22.89 11.40
N ASP A 40 11.18 -22.90 12.74
CA ASP A 40 11.47 -24.10 13.53
C ASP A 40 10.33 -25.12 13.37
N PRO A 41 10.59 -26.33 12.86
CA PRO A 41 9.55 -27.36 12.68
C PRO A 41 8.89 -27.78 14.02
N LYS A 42 9.55 -27.54 15.16
CA LYS A 42 9.06 -27.87 16.50
C LYS A 42 8.22 -26.74 17.13
N SER A 43 8.08 -25.62 16.43
CA SER A 43 7.45 -24.43 16.96
C SER A 43 5.94 -24.58 17.11
N VAL A 44 5.47 -24.54 18.36
CA VAL A 44 4.04 -24.42 18.69
C VAL A 44 3.44 -23.16 18.04
N GLU A 45 4.23 -22.10 17.91
CA GLU A 45 3.81 -20.82 17.37
C GLU A 45 3.46 -20.92 15.88
N ALA A 46 4.25 -21.64 15.09
CA ALA A 46 3.95 -21.88 13.68
C ALA A 46 2.65 -22.68 13.50
N PHE A 47 2.45 -23.71 14.34
CA PHE A 47 1.23 -24.52 14.30
C PHE A 47 0.00 -23.72 14.73
N ALA A 48 0.10 -22.93 15.79
CA ALA A 48 -0.99 -22.08 16.26
C ALA A 48 -1.35 -21.01 15.23
N LEU A 49 -0.34 -20.36 14.61
CA LEU A 49 -0.54 -19.35 13.57
C LEU A 49 -1.26 -19.92 12.34
N THR A 50 -0.77 -21.03 11.79
CA THR A 50 -1.37 -21.65 10.58
C THR A 50 -2.79 -22.18 10.85
N THR A 51 -3.03 -22.72 12.04
CA THR A 51 -4.35 -23.20 12.45
C THR A 51 -5.34 -22.05 12.68
N ALA A 52 -4.89 -20.96 13.31
CA ALA A 52 -5.73 -19.77 13.49
C ALA A 52 -6.08 -19.10 12.14
N MET A 53 -5.15 -19.04 11.19
CA MET A 53 -5.42 -18.57 9.82
C MET A 53 -6.46 -19.46 9.13
N PHE A 54 -6.33 -20.79 9.21
CA PHE A 54 -7.31 -21.70 8.64
C PHE A 54 -8.69 -21.52 9.28
N ALA A 55 -8.76 -21.46 10.61
CA ALA A 55 -10.01 -21.25 11.35
C ALA A 55 -10.68 -19.92 10.97
N GLU A 56 -9.91 -18.83 10.80
CA GLU A 56 -10.42 -17.54 10.31
C GLU A 56 -11.09 -17.71 8.95
N THR A 57 -10.43 -18.40 8.01
CA THR A 57 -11.01 -18.62 6.68
C THR A 57 -12.26 -19.49 6.71
N LEU A 58 -12.36 -20.43 7.66
CA LEU A 58 -13.54 -21.26 7.86
C LEU A 58 -14.71 -20.41 8.38
N VAL A 59 -14.49 -19.51 9.33
CA VAL A 59 -15.51 -18.56 9.77
C VAL A 59 -15.94 -17.64 8.64
N HIS A 60 -15.00 -17.21 7.78
CA HIS A 60 -15.32 -16.41 6.60
C HIS A 60 -16.17 -17.18 5.57
N VAL A 61 -15.93 -18.49 5.41
CA VAL A 61 -16.80 -19.39 4.63
C VAL A 61 -18.19 -19.50 5.25
N LEU A 62 -18.29 -19.65 6.57
CA LEU A 62 -19.57 -19.74 7.28
C LEU A 62 -20.38 -18.44 7.15
N LEU A 63 -19.75 -17.28 7.29
CA LEU A 63 -20.36 -15.96 7.04
C LEU A 63 -20.96 -15.89 5.63
N ASN A 64 -20.25 -16.39 4.63
CA ASN A 64 -20.78 -16.41 3.26
C ASN A 64 -21.91 -17.43 3.11
N LEU A 65 -21.85 -18.60 3.75
CA LEU A 65 -22.94 -19.57 3.71
C LEU A 65 -24.22 -19.04 4.38
N GLU A 66 -24.08 -18.32 5.48
CA GLU A 66 -25.17 -17.58 6.12
C GLU A 66 -25.81 -16.61 5.12
N LEU A 67 -25.03 -15.75 4.45
CA LEU A 67 -25.56 -14.82 3.46
C LEU A 67 -26.22 -15.52 2.27
N TYR A 68 -25.73 -16.69 1.89
CA TYR A 68 -26.32 -17.46 0.80
C TYR A 68 -27.72 -17.99 1.13
N TRP A 69 -27.98 -18.35 2.40
CA TRP A 69 -29.24 -18.98 2.82
C TRP A 69 -30.21 -18.05 3.54
N LEU A 70 -29.71 -17.09 4.32
CA LEU A 70 -30.51 -16.30 5.26
C LEU A 70 -30.66 -14.83 4.86
N ALA A 71 -29.90 -14.34 3.87
CA ALA A 71 -30.00 -12.94 3.48
C ALA A 71 -31.33 -12.60 2.80
N GLU A 72 -31.96 -11.50 3.25
CA GLU A 72 -33.15 -10.92 2.65
C GLU A 72 -32.80 -9.86 1.59
N GLY A 73 -33.66 -9.66 0.59
CA GLY A 73 -33.48 -8.67 -0.48
C GLY A 73 -33.49 -9.30 -1.88
N ASP A 74 -32.61 -8.84 -2.77
CA ASP A 74 -32.43 -9.44 -4.11
C ASP A 74 -31.67 -10.77 -3.98
N THR A 75 -32.40 -11.81 -3.61
CA THR A 75 -31.88 -13.16 -3.34
C THR A 75 -31.07 -13.72 -4.50
N ILE A 76 -31.42 -13.40 -5.75
CA ILE A 76 -30.70 -13.88 -6.94
C ILE A 76 -29.31 -13.22 -7.01
N ALA A 77 -29.25 -11.89 -6.86
CA ALA A 77 -27.99 -11.16 -6.88
C ALA A 77 -27.08 -11.56 -5.71
N ILE A 78 -27.65 -11.70 -4.51
CA ILE A 78 -26.93 -12.13 -3.30
C ILE A 78 -26.38 -13.55 -3.51
N GLN A 79 -27.22 -14.52 -3.86
CA GLN A 79 -26.80 -15.90 -4.06
C GLN A 79 -25.72 -16.02 -5.14
N ASN A 80 -25.85 -15.27 -6.25
CA ASN A 80 -24.85 -15.28 -7.32
C ASN A 80 -23.51 -14.66 -6.87
N GLN A 81 -23.55 -13.53 -6.16
CA GLN A 81 -22.34 -12.90 -5.62
C GLN A 81 -21.65 -13.83 -4.62
N THR A 82 -22.39 -14.33 -3.63
CA THR A 82 -21.86 -15.18 -2.56
C THR A 82 -21.36 -16.51 -3.08
N LYS A 83 -22.08 -17.17 -4.00
CA LYS A 83 -21.61 -18.40 -4.65
C LYS A 83 -20.29 -18.17 -5.39
N ARG A 84 -20.16 -17.05 -6.10
CA ARG A 84 -18.92 -16.68 -6.79
C ARG A 84 -17.78 -16.46 -5.81
N GLU A 85 -18.00 -15.67 -4.76
CA GLU A 85 -16.99 -15.40 -3.72
C GLU A 85 -16.56 -16.68 -3.01
N LEU A 86 -17.51 -17.54 -2.64
CA LEU A 86 -17.25 -18.82 -2.01
C LEU A 86 -16.39 -19.74 -2.90
N ILE A 87 -16.82 -19.97 -4.14
CA ILE A 87 -16.18 -20.95 -5.04
C ILE A 87 -14.85 -20.41 -5.58
N THR A 88 -14.83 -19.17 -6.07
CA THR A 88 -13.65 -18.67 -6.75
C THR A 88 -12.59 -18.22 -5.75
N HIS A 89 -12.97 -17.58 -4.64
CA HIS A 89 -12.03 -16.87 -3.78
C HIS A 89 -11.75 -17.60 -2.46
N LEU A 90 -12.78 -17.95 -1.69
CA LEU A 90 -12.60 -18.51 -0.34
C LEU A 90 -12.18 -19.98 -0.36
N LEU A 91 -12.72 -20.79 -1.28
CA LEU A 91 -12.41 -22.21 -1.33
C LEU A 91 -10.92 -22.48 -1.67
N PRO A 92 -10.30 -21.83 -2.68
CA PRO A 92 -8.89 -22.08 -2.97
C PRO A 92 -7.94 -21.61 -1.86
N SER A 93 -8.22 -20.46 -1.22
CA SER A 93 -7.39 -19.97 -0.12
C SER A 93 -7.53 -20.84 1.13
N SER A 94 -8.75 -21.25 1.50
CA SER A 94 -8.99 -22.14 2.64
C SER A 94 -8.32 -23.50 2.47
N LEU A 95 -8.28 -24.08 1.26
CA LEU A 95 -7.54 -25.31 0.98
C LEU A 95 -6.03 -25.15 1.18
N LEU A 96 -5.46 -24.00 0.81
CA LEU A 96 -4.04 -23.72 1.03
C LEU A 96 -3.72 -23.50 2.52
N TYR A 97 -4.57 -22.80 3.27
CA TYR A 97 -4.41 -22.66 4.72
C TYR A 97 -4.61 -24.00 5.46
N LEU A 98 -5.55 -24.84 5.00
CA LEU A 98 -5.71 -26.20 5.52
C LEU A 98 -4.44 -27.03 5.30
N ALA A 99 -3.87 -26.99 4.08
CA ALA A 99 -2.62 -27.67 3.79
C ALA A 99 -1.47 -27.14 4.67
N ALA A 100 -1.37 -25.83 4.89
CA ALA A 100 -0.39 -25.23 5.78
C ALA A 100 -0.55 -25.71 7.23
N SER A 101 -1.78 -25.74 7.74
CA SER A 101 -2.10 -26.21 9.09
C SER A 101 -1.80 -27.71 9.28
N ILE A 102 -2.15 -28.55 8.29
CA ILE A 102 -1.82 -29.99 8.31
C ILE A 102 -0.30 -30.20 8.29
N MET A 103 0.43 -29.50 7.42
CA MET A 103 1.88 -29.61 7.33
C MET A 103 2.58 -29.16 8.62
N SER A 104 2.15 -28.02 9.17
CA SER A 104 2.70 -27.52 10.44
C SER A 104 2.39 -28.47 11.61
N GLY A 105 1.17 -29.02 11.66
CA GLY A 105 0.80 -30.03 12.66
C GLY A 105 1.59 -31.32 12.51
N TYR A 106 1.79 -31.80 11.28
CA TYR A 106 2.61 -32.97 11.01
C TYR A 106 4.05 -32.77 11.50
N LEU A 107 4.69 -31.64 11.17
CA LEU A 107 6.04 -31.33 11.61
C LEU A 107 6.15 -31.24 13.14
N TYR A 108 5.19 -30.57 13.77
CA TYR A 108 5.14 -30.40 15.22
C TYR A 108 5.03 -31.74 15.96
N PHE A 109 4.12 -32.63 15.51
CA PHE A 109 3.91 -33.91 16.18
C PHE A 109 4.92 -34.99 15.79
N HIS A 110 5.41 -35.02 14.55
CA HIS A 110 6.32 -36.07 14.07
C HIS A 110 7.67 -36.04 14.81
N ASP A 111 8.25 -34.86 14.99
CA ASP A 111 9.51 -34.71 15.74
C ASP A 111 9.34 -35.05 17.24
N ALA A 112 8.15 -34.83 17.80
CA ALA A 112 7.84 -35.22 19.18
C ALA A 112 7.83 -36.74 19.39
N PHE A 113 7.68 -37.54 18.33
CA PHE A 113 7.74 -39.00 18.39
C PHE A 113 9.15 -39.56 18.18
N ASP A 114 9.96 -38.96 17.30
CA ASP A 114 11.28 -39.50 16.93
C ASP A 114 12.29 -39.47 18.11
N HIS A 115 12.13 -38.52 19.05
CA HIS A 115 12.98 -38.45 20.26
C HIS A 115 12.69 -39.51 21.33
N LYS A 116 11.59 -40.28 21.22
CA LYS A 116 11.27 -41.30 22.23
C LYS A 116 12.01 -42.61 22.04
N ASP A 117 12.50 -42.90 20.83
CA ASP A 117 13.11 -44.19 20.52
C ASP A 117 14.66 -44.13 20.47
N GLY A 118 15.26 -42.93 20.46
CA GLY A 118 16.72 -42.73 20.40
C GLY A 118 17.48 -42.86 21.74
N ASN A 119 16.81 -42.69 22.88
CA ASN A 119 17.47 -42.64 24.19
C ASN A 119 17.79 -44.01 24.82
N LEU A 120 17.59 -45.11 24.11
CA LEU A 120 17.90 -46.46 24.62
C LEU A 120 19.25 -47.03 24.13
N TYR A 121 19.96 -46.36 23.22
CA TYR A 121 21.23 -46.86 22.68
C TYR A 121 22.47 -45.97 22.90
N GLU A 122 22.35 -44.74 23.42
CA GLU A 122 23.53 -43.89 23.70
C GLU A 122 24.05 -43.96 25.15
N ALA A 123 23.42 -44.75 26.04
CA ALA A 123 23.91 -44.97 27.42
C ALA A 123 25.07 -45.98 27.53
N ARG A 124 25.72 -46.38 26.42
CA ARG A 124 26.77 -47.41 26.45
C ARG A 124 27.95 -47.14 25.52
N SER A 125 28.55 -45.97 25.66
CA SER A 125 29.98 -45.81 25.41
C SER A 125 30.60 -44.96 26.52
N SER A 126 30.63 -45.55 27.72
CA SER A 126 31.73 -45.35 28.65
C SER A 126 33.02 -45.57 27.87
N ASP A 127 33.81 -44.52 27.68
CA ASP A 127 35.15 -44.48 28.25
C ASP A 127 35.80 -43.10 27.99
N GLY A 128 35.74 -42.28 29.04
CA GLY A 128 36.90 -41.52 29.51
C GLY A 128 37.49 -40.44 28.61
N TYR A 129 36.85 -39.27 28.54
CA TYR A 129 37.59 -38.01 28.48
C TYR A 129 36.93 -36.97 29.39
N ASN A 130 37.56 -36.75 30.54
CA ASN A 130 37.34 -35.59 31.39
C ASN A 130 37.77 -34.33 30.62
N THR A 131 36.82 -33.58 30.07
CA THR A 131 36.99 -32.16 29.83
C THR A 131 35.85 -31.43 30.51
N GLY A 132 36.16 -30.90 31.70
CA GLY A 132 35.34 -29.90 32.35
C GLY A 132 35.21 -28.71 31.42
N SER A 133 34.02 -28.51 30.89
CA SER A 133 33.63 -27.31 30.16
C SER A 133 32.14 -27.18 30.37
N ASP A 134 31.79 -26.27 31.28
CA ASP A 134 30.44 -25.74 31.49
C ASP A 134 29.77 -25.49 30.13
N LYS A 135 28.66 -26.20 29.89
CA LYS A 135 27.91 -26.18 28.62
C LYS A 135 26.41 -26.00 28.86
N ASP A 136 26.04 -25.21 29.86
CA ASP A 136 24.63 -24.99 30.22
C ASP A 136 23.98 -23.76 29.57
N ASP A 137 24.69 -22.96 28.76
CA ASP A 137 24.11 -21.75 28.13
C ASP A 137 23.77 -21.90 26.63
N ARG A 138 23.63 -23.13 26.12
CA ARG A 138 23.18 -23.39 24.74
C ARG A 138 21.66 -23.32 24.59
N ILE A 139 21.06 -22.21 25.00
CA ILE A 139 19.69 -21.83 24.60
C ILE A 139 19.75 -20.37 24.13
N LEU A 140 20.19 -20.21 22.89
CA LEU A 140 19.84 -19.18 21.89
C LEU A 140 20.98 -19.14 20.88
N GLY A 141 20.89 -20.03 19.89
CA GLY A 141 21.82 -20.16 18.77
C GLY A 141 21.79 -18.95 17.84
N ALA A 142 22.37 -17.85 18.28
CA ALA A 142 23.13 -16.97 17.41
C ALA A 142 24.58 -17.42 17.55
N ASP A 143 24.94 -18.51 16.86
CA ASP A 143 26.35 -18.77 16.57
C ASP A 143 26.87 -17.51 15.88
N TYR A 144 27.60 -16.71 16.66
CA TYR A 144 28.51 -15.70 16.18
C TYR A 144 29.50 -16.47 15.30
N ALA A 145 29.13 -16.64 14.04
CA ALA A 145 29.98 -17.22 13.01
C ALA A 145 31.20 -16.33 12.95
N ASP A 146 32.21 -16.80 13.66
CA ASP A 146 33.48 -16.15 13.84
C ASP A 146 33.98 -15.71 12.47
N VAL A 147 34.32 -14.43 12.42
CA VAL A 147 34.72 -13.67 11.23
C VAL A 147 36.17 -14.06 10.92
N VAL A 148 36.42 -15.36 10.72
CA VAL A 148 37.66 -15.86 10.14
C VAL A 148 37.38 -16.16 8.69
N ALA A 149 37.51 -15.09 7.91
CA ALA A 149 37.45 -15.06 6.47
C ALA A 149 38.47 -16.03 5.85
N THR A 150 38.04 -17.25 5.51
CA THR A 150 38.59 -17.97 4.37
C THR A 150 37.65 -17.81 3.19
N THR A 151 38.09 -16.94 2.28
CA THR A 151 37.53 -16.49 1.01
C THR A 151 37.31 -17.62 0.00
N THR A 152 36.35 -18.49 0.29
CA THR A 152 35.69 -19.31 -0.73
C THR A 152 34.20 -19.09 -0.61
N SER A 153 33.75 -18.01 -1.25
CA SER A 153 32.35 -17.65 -1.46
C SER A 153 31.67 -18.65 -2.39
N SER A 154 31.53 -19.89 -1.96
CA SER A 154 30.46 -20.74 -2.46
C SER A 154 29.18 -20.16 -1.90
N SER A 155 28.42 -19.45 -2.74
CA SER A 155 27.08 -19.02 -2.41
C SER A 155 26.29 -20.26 -1.98
N SER A 156 26.14 -20.46 -0.66
CA SER A 156 25.26 -21.48 -0.12
C SER A 156 23.88 -21.12 -0.64
N PHE A 157 23.44 -21.82 -1.69
CA PHE A 157 22.07 -21.75 -2.14
C PHE A 157 21.21 -22.01 -0.91
N TYR A 158 20.30 -21.09 -0.60
CA TYR A 158 19.32 -21.26 0.47
C TYR A 158 18.69 -22.64 0.32
N SER A 159 19.10 -23.58 1.17
CA SER A 159 18.54 -24.92 1.18
C SER A 159 17.15 -24.78 1.79
N TRP A 160 16.13 -24.85 0.96
CA TRP A 160 14.74 -24.84 1.41
C TRP A 160 14.55 -25.93 2.45
N ASN A 161 14.21 -25.55 3.68
CA ASN A 161 13.88 -26.50 4.71
C ASN A 161 12.40 -26.88 4.56
N VAL A 162 12.06 -28.13 4.82
CA VAL A 162 10.66 -28.57 4.87
C VAL A 162 9.87 -27.76 5.90
N ALA A 163 10.55 -27.27 6.94
CA ALA A 163 9.98 -26.40 7.96
C ALA A 163 9.48 -25.03 7.43
N ASP A 164 9.96 -24.59 6.26
CA ASP A 164 9.55 -23.30 5.67
C ASP A 164 8.20 -23.42 4.93
N VAL A 165 7.81 -24.65 4.58
CA VAL A 165 6.65 -24.95 3.73
C VAL A 165 5.34 -24.37 4.30
N PRO A 166 5.00 -24.49 5.60
CA PRO A 166 3.74 -23.94 6.11
C PRO A 166 3.62 -22.42 5.99
N ILE A 167 4.71 -21.70 6.26
CA ILE A 167 4.75 -20.23 6.15
C ILE A 167 4.67 -19.80 4.69
N VAL A 168 5.40 -20.48 3.80
CA VAL A 168 5.31 -20.25 2.35
C VAL A 168 3.89 -20.53 1.84
N LEU A 169 3.23 -21.59 2.29
CA LEU A 169 1.84 -21.89 1.92
C LEU A 169 0.87 -20.80 2.39
N CYS A 170 1.04 -20.26 3.61
CA CYS A 170 0.24 -19.13 4.09
C CYS A 170 0.44 -17.88 3.23
N PHE A 171 1.68 -17.58 2.84
CA PHE A 171 1.97 -16.47 1.93
C PHE A 171 1.35 -16.70 0.55
N VAL A 172 1.51 -17.89 -0.03
CA VAL A 172 0.93 -18.26 -1.33
C VAL A 172 -0.60 -18.21 -1.28
N ALA A 173 -1.23 -18.60 -0.17
CA ALA A 173 -2.67 -18.48 0.02
C ALA A 173 -3.16 -17.03 -0.08
N SER A 174 -2.49 -16.11 0.62
CA SER A 174 -2.78 -14.67 0.56
C SER A 174 -2.59 -14.11 -0.86
N VAL A 175 -1.48 -14.45 -1.53
CA VAL A 175 -1.21 -13.99 -2.91
C VAL A 175 -2.24 -14.56 -3.89
N THR A 176 -2.59 -15.84 -3.75
CA THR A 176 -3.58 -16.51 -4.59
C THR A 176 -4.96 -15.88 -4.42
N SER A 177 -5.36 -15.58 -3.18
CA SER A 177 -6.59 -14.85 -2.87
C SER A 177 -6.66 -13.51 -3.61
N ILE A 178 -5.62 -12.68 -3.52
CA ILE A 178 -5.56 -11.37 -4.21
C ILE A 178 -5.59 -11.55 -5.73
N ALA A 179 -4.82 -12.51 -6.27
CA ALA A 179 -4.75 -12.76 -7.71
C ALA A 179 -6.11 -13.19 -8.28
N ILE A 180 -6.82 -14.08 -7.59
CA ILE A 180 -8.15 -14.54 -7.95
C ILE A 180 -9.16 -13.40 -7.93
N GLN A 181 -9.14 -12.55 -6.89
CA GLN A 181 -10.01 -11.36 -6.83
C GLN A 181 -9.76 -10.45 -8.04
N GLY A 182 -8.49 -10.23 -8.41
CA GLY A 182 -8.12 -9.43 -9.57
C GLY A 182 -8.59 -10.03 -10.89
N ILE A 183 -8.41 -11.34 -11.10
CA ILE A 183 -8.91 -12.04 -12.29
C ILE A 183 -10.44 -11.94 -12.37
N SER A 184 -11.13 -12.11 -11.24
CA SER A 184 -12.59 -12.02 -11.16
C SER A 184 -13.09 -10.61 -11.46
N ALA A 185 -12.44 -9.58 -10.93
CA ALA A 185 -12.74 -8.18 -11.23
C ALA A 185 -12.56 -7.86 -12.73
N ILE A 186 -11.52 -8.41 -13.37
CA ILE A 186 -11.29 -8.25 -14.82
C ILE A 186 -12.39 -8.94 -15.63
N LYS A 187 -12.77 -10.18 -15.28
CA LYS A 187 -13.80 -10.96 -15.99
C LYS A 187 -15.20 -10.33 -15.90
N LEU A 188 -15.53 -9.69 -14.77
CA LEU A 188 -16.84 -9.03 -14.53
C LEU A 188 -16.95 -7.63 -15.15
N SER A 189 -16.18 -7.35 -16.20
CA SER A 189 -16.19 -6.07 -16.91
C SER A 189 -17.59 -5.75 -17.48
N PRO A 190 -18.01 -4.47 -17.51
CA PRO A 190 -19.38 -4.03 -17.82
C PRO A 190 -19.92 -4.30 -19.23
N LYS A 191 -19.26 -5.16 -20.01
CA LYS A 191 -19.75 -5.59 -21.33
C LYS A 191 -20.95 -6.53 -21.23
N ASN A 192 -21.23 -7.07 -20.04
CA ASN A 192 -22.41 -7.91 -19.80
C ASN A 192 -23.56 -7.03 -19.30
N PRO A 193 -24.72 -6.99 -19.98
CA PRO A 193 -25.85 -6.13 -19.62
C PRO A 193 -26.52 -6.48 -18.28
N ASP A 194 -26.09 -7.55 -17.60
CA ASP A 194 -26.75 -8.10 -16.42
C ASP A 194 -25.87 -8.08 -15.15
N ILE A 195 -25.13 -6.98 -14.92
CA ILE A 195 -24.28 -6.83 -13.73
C ILE A 195 -25.13 -6.81 -12.45
N ARG A 196 -26.34 -6.25 -12.54
CA ARG A 196 -27.26 -6.11 -11.39
C ARG A 196 -27.69 -7.47 -10.83
N ALA A 197 -27.84 -8.49 -11.68
CA ALA A 197 -28.15 -9.85 -11.22
C ALA A 197 -26.94 -10.59 -10.62
N GLN A 198 -25.73 -10.00 -10.66
CA GLN A 198 -24.48 -10.66 -10.24
C GLN A 198 -23.79 -9.99 -9.05
N ILE A 199 -24.20 -8.77 -8.67
CA ILE A 199 -23.54 -7.97 -7.63
C ILE A 199 -24.60 -7.16 -6.90
N VAL A 200 -24.58 -7.26 -5.56
CA VAL A 200 -25.39 -6.43 -4.68
C VAL A 200 -24.84 -5.00 -4.69
N PRO A 201 -25.68 -3.98 -4.96
CA PRO A 201 -25.23 -2.59 -4.97
C PRO A 201 -24.65 -2.20 -3.60
N MET A 202 -23.51 -1.50 -3.62
CA MET A 202 -22.85 -0.99 -2.42
C MET A 202 -23.21 0.48 -2.21
N ASN A 203 -23.40 0.87 -0.95
CA ASN A 203 -23.42 2.27 -0.54
C ASN A 203 -21.98 2.83 -0.60
N ILE A 204 -21.66 3.45 -1.73
CA ILE A 204 -20.32 3.95 -2.04
C ILE A 204 -19.92 5.06 -1.08
N ASP A 205 -20.84 5.91 -0.65
CA ASP A 205 -20.55 7.05 0.23
C ASP A 205 -20.14 6.55 1.61
N PHE A 206 -20.87 5.57 2.15
CA PHE A 206 -20.49 4.88 3.38
C PHE A 206 -19.12 4.21 3.25
N PHE A 207 -18.86 3.54 2.11
CA PHE A 207 -17.59 2.87 1.87
C PHE A 207 -16.41 3.86 1.83
N ILE A 208 -16.54 4.99 1.11
CA ILE A 208 -15.53 6.06 1.07
C ILE A 208 -15.25 6.57 2.48
N HIS A 209 -16.31 6.84 3.27
CA HIS A 209 -16.17 7.31 4.63
C HIS A 209 -15.38 6.33 5.50
N ARG A 210 -15.73 5.04 5.49
CA ARG A 210 -15.03 4.00 6.26
C ARG A 210 -13.59 3.78 5.80
N PHE A 211 -13.31 3.89 4.50
CA PHE A 211 -11.95 3.84 3.99
C PHE A 211 -11.13 5.07 4.41
N GLY A 212 -11.75 6.25 4.46
CA GLY A 212 -11.16 7.46 5.01
C GLY A 212 -10.76 7.28 6.47
N GLU A 213 -11.67 6.80 7.32
CA GLU A 213 -11.39 6.49 8.73
C GLU A 213 -10.26 5.45 8.88
N PHE A 214 -10.32 4.37 8.10
CA PHE A 214 -9.31 3.31 8.12
C PHE A 214 -7.92 3.84 7.76
N THR A 215 -7.81 4.58 6.67
CA THR A 215 -6.52 5.18 6.25
C THR A 215 -6.02 6.20 7.27
N MET A 216 -6.90 7.01 7.86
CA MET A 216 -6.54 7.94 8.92
C MET A 216 -5.98 7.23 10.17
N LEU A 217 -6.51 6.05 10.52
CA LEU A 217 -5.98 5.23 11.60
C LEU A 217 -4.52 4.82 11.32
N PHE A 218 -4.19 4.34 10.12
CA PHE A 218 -2.80 3.98 9.79
C PHE A 218 -1.85 5.17 9.74
N PHE A 219 -2.31 6.35 9.33
CA PHE A 219 -1.52 7.57 9.46
C PHE A 219 -1.29 7.94 10.93
N GLY A 220 -2.32 7.84 11.77
CA GLY A 220 -2.22 8.05 13.21
C GLY A 220 -1.25 7.08 13.88
N GLU A 221 -1.36 5.79 13.56
CA GLU A 221 -0.45 4.75 14.06
C GLU A 221 0.98 4.97 13.57
N ALA A 222 1.16 5.40 12.31
CA ALA A 222 2.49 5.72 11.80
C ALA A 222 3.13 6.90 12.57
N ILE A 223 2.37 7.95 12.88
CA ILE A 223 2.85 9.08 13.70
C ILE A 223 3.11 8.62 15.14
N MET A 224 2.18 7.89 15.76
CA MET A 224 2.34 7.41 17.13
C MET A 224 3.54 6.46 17.26
N GLY A 225 3.78 5.60 16.28
CA GLY A 225 4.96 4.73 16.23
C GLY A 225 6.29 5.49 16.19
N LEU A 226 6.32 6.71 15.64
CA LEU A 226 7.48 7.61 15.68
C LEU A 226 7.65 8.29 17.03
N LEU A 227 6.55 8.57 17.74
CA LEU A 227 6.54 9.29 19.02
C LEU A 227 6.79 8.35 20.21
N ILE A 228 6.42 7.08 20.11
CA ILE A 228 6.63 6.04 21.14
C ILE A 228 7.98 5.34 20.88
N VAL A 229 9.05 6.12 20.89
CA VAL A 229 10.43 5.63 20.83
C VAL A 229 11.19 6.20 22.02
N GLU A 230 12.11 5.41 22.60
CA GLU A 230 12.99 5.91 23.66
C GLU A 230 13.75 7.14 23.15
N THR A 231 13.56 8.26 23.82
CA THR A 231 14.18 9.53 23.42
C THR A 231 15.61 9.62 23.92
N THR A 232 16.51 10.13 23.08
CA THR A 232 17.85 10.58 23.50
C THR A 232 18.02 12.07 23.23
N GLU A 233 18.90 12.72 23.98
CA GLU A 233 19.24 14.13 23.82
C GLU A 233 20.18 14.40 22.62
N SER A 234 20.20 13.51 21.63
CA SER A 234 21.02 13.65 20.44
C SER A 234 20.34 14.56 19.41
N TYR A 235 21.07 15.56 18.90
CA TYR A 235 20.59 16.43 17.81
C TYR A 235 20.13 15.62 16.59
N THR A 236 20.89 14.58 16.21
CA THR A 236 20.57 13.72 15.07
C THR A 236 19.25 12.97 15.27
N TYR A 237 18.96 12.54 16.50
CA TYR A 237 17.70 11.88 16.85
C TYR A 237 16.51 12.82 16.60
N TYR A 238 16.57 14.05 17.14
CA TYR A 238 15.48 15.02 16.97
C TYR A 238 15.26 15.41 15.51
N VAL A 239 16.32 15.60 14.73
CA VAL A 239 16.19 15.89 13.30
C VAL A 239 15.48 14.74 12.58
N VAL A 240 15.89 13.49 12.81
CA VAL A 240 15.28 12.33 12.14
C VAL A 240 13.83 12.14 12.57
N ALA A 241 13.52 12.29 13.86
CA ALA A 241 12.16 12.19 14.36
C ALA A 241 11.24 13.27 13.77
N MET A 242 11.67 14.55 13.78
CA MET A 242 10.88 15.66 13.25
C MET A 242 10.68 15.57 11.74
N VAL A 243 11.72 15.17 10.99
CA VAL A 243 11.60 14.93 9.55
C VAL A 243 10.69 13.74 9.27
N GLY A 244 10.75 12.68 10.09
CA GLY A 244 9.83 11.53 9.99
C GLY A 244 8.37 11.96 10.13
N VAL A 245 8.04 12.70 11.19
CA VAL A 245 6.68 13.21 11.43
C VAL A 245 6.22 14.13 10.30
N LEU A 246 7.08 15.06 9.86
CA LEU A 246 6.75 15.95 8.75
C LEU A 246 6.51 15.18 7.45
N ASN A 247 7.27 14.11 7.19
CA ASN A 247 7.07 13.27 6.00
C ASN A 247 5.72 12.56 6.06
N VAL A 248 5.29 12.04 7.22
CA VAL A 248 3.95 11.43 7.36
C VAL A 248 2.85 12.47 7.11
N ILE A 249 2.99 13.70 7.63
CA ILE A 249 2.03 14.79 7.40
C ILE A 249 1.95 15.15 5.91
N VAL A 250 3.09 15.25 5.22
CA VAL A 250 3.14 15.49 3.78
C VAL A 250 2.41 14.37 3.04
N LEU A 251 2.73 13.10 3.31
CA LEU A 251 2.08 11.93 2.70
C LEU A 251 0.56 11.89 2.95
N GLN A 252 0.13 12.30 4.14
CA GLN A 252 -1.29 12.42 4.48
C GLN A 252 -1.97 13.50 3.63
N ALA A 253 -1.35 14.68 3.49
CA ALA A 253 -1.85 15.72 2.58
C ALA A 253 -1.88 15.24 1.12
N SER A 254 -0.83 14.57 0.66
CA SER A 254 -0.75 13.98 -0.68
C SER A 254 -1.88 12.98 -0.97
N LYS A 255 -2.29 12.23 0.07
CA LYS A 255 -3.40 11.26 0.02
C LYS A 255 -4.74 11.97 -0.03
N TYR A 256 -4.96 12.99 0.78
CA TYR A 256 -6.21 13.75 0.71
C TYR A 256 -6.39 14.40 -0.67
N ASP A 257 -5.32 14.99 -1.22
CA ASP A 257 -5.32 15.57 -2.56
C ASP A 257 -5.56 14.54 -3.69
N SER A 258 -5.29 13.25 -3.45
CA SER A 258 -5.54 12.21 -4.46
C SER A 258 -7.00 11.78 -4.51
N GLU A 259 -7.80 12.08 -3.49
CA GLU A 259 -9.22 11.77 -3.41
C GLU A 259 -10.08 12.89 -4.03
N PRO A 260 -11.16 12.55 -4.76
CA PRO A 260 -12.03 13.54 -5.36
C PRO A 260 -12.86 14.23 -4.27
N HIS A 261 -12.80 15.56 -4.22
CA HIS A 261 -13.54 16.39 -3.26
C HIS A 261 -14.95 16.79 -3.76
N GLY A 262 -15.41 16.16 -4.84
CA GLY A 262 -16.66 16.47 -5.53
C GLY A 262 -17.82 15.55 -5.16
N GLU A 263 -18.89 15.63 -5.94
CA GLU A 263 -20.04 14.74 -5.83
C GLU A 263 -19.60 13.27 -5.93
N ALA A 264 -20.21 12.42 -5.11
CA ALA A 264 -19.89 11.00 -5.05
C ALA A 264 -20.00 10.29 -6.41
N GLU A 265 -20.71 10.89 -7.38
CA GLU A 265 -20.82 10.42 -8.76
C GLU A 265 -19.48 10.32 -9.50
N GLU A 266 -18.53 11.21 -9.21
CA GLU A 266 -17.23 11.24 -9.91
C GLU A 266 -16.25 10.17 -9.41
N HIS A 267 -16.55 9.56 -8.26
CA HIS A 267 -15.68 8.63 -7.58
C HIS A 267 -15.39 7.37 -8.43
N CYS A 268 -14.17 6.85 -8.36
CA CYS A 268 -13.75 5.71 -9.20
C CYS A 268 -14.55 4.43 -8.91
N LEU A 269 -15.01 4.27 -7.66
CA LEU A 269 -15.83 3.13 -7.23
C LEU A 269 -17.18 3.05 -7.97
N ARG A 270 -17.72 4.18 -8.45
CA ARG A 270 -18.96 4.19 -9.26
C ARG A 270 -18.74 3.65 -10.69
N LYS A 271 -17.49 3.60 -11.17
CA LYS A 271 -17.15 3.27 -12.56
C LYS A 271 -17.10 1.75 -12.83
N GLY A 272 -17.38 0.92 -11.82
CA GLY A 272 -17.51 -0.54 -11.94
C GLY A 272 -16.57 -1.33 -11.01
N LEU A 273 -16.60 -2.66 -11.12
CA LEU A 273 -15.87 -3.56 -10.23
C LEU A 273 -14.34 -3.52 -10.43
N GLN A 274 -13.88 -3.28 -11.66
CA GLN A 274 -12.44 -3.16 -11.96
C GLN A 274 -11.76 -2.00 -11.20
N PRO A 275 -12.26 -0.74 -11.30
CA PRO A 275 -11.70 0.35 -10.50
C PRO A 275 -11.96 0.16 -9.01
N PHE A 276 -13.06 -0.48 -8.61
CA PHE A 276 -13.28 -0.85 -7.21
C PHE A 276 -12.14 -1.74 -6.66
N PHE A 277 -11.85 -2.84 -7.34
CA PHE A 277 -10.79 -3.77 -6.93
C PHE A 277 -9.42 -3.09 -6.93
N ALA A 278 -9.09 -2.35 -8.00
CA ALA A 278 -7.83 -1.63 -8.09
C ALA A 278 -7.67 -0.61 -6.95
N TYR A 279 -8.73 0.14 -6.62
CA TYR A 279 -8.71 1.09 -5.51
C TYR A 279 -8.49 0.37 -4.18
N SER A 280 -9.22 -0.72 -3.91
CA SER A 280 -9.07 -1.51 -2.68
C SER A 280 -7.64 -2.04 -2.50
N LEU A 281 -7.05 -2.59 -3.56
CA LEU A 281 -5.68 -3.11 -3.55
C LEU A 281 -4.65 -2.00 -3.30
N LEU A 282 -4.84 -0.84 -3.94
CA LEU A 282 -3.97 0.33 -3.72
C LEU A 282 -4.08 0.83 -2.28
N THR A 283 -5.27 0.81 -1.68
CA THR A 283 -5.45 1.23 -0.28
C THR A 283 -4.81 0.26 0.69
N GLN A 284 -4.93 -1.04 0.46
CA GLN A 284 -4.24 -2.05 1.26
C GLN A 284 -2.71 -1.89 1.14
N SER A 285 -2.21 -1.69 -0.08
CA SER A 285 -0.78 -1.46 -0.35
C SER A 285 -0.28 -0.18 0.32
N LEU A 286 -1.08 0.88 0.31
CA LEU A 286 -0.81 2.13 1.02
C LEU A 286 -0.68 1.89 2.53
N CYS A 287 -1.65 1.19 3.13
CA CYS A 287 -1.64 0.93 4.58
C CYS A 287 -0.44 0.06 4.99
N LEU A 288 -0.15 -1.02 4.24
CA LEU A 288 1.03 -1.85 4.47
C LEU A 288 2.34 -1.05 4.32
N GLY A 289 2.41 -0.19 3.29
CA GLY A 289 3.51 0.73 3.08
C GLY A 289 3.70 1.69 4.26
N LEU A 290 2.62 2.25 4.81
CA LEU A 290 2.67 3.15 5.97
C LEU A 290 3.15 2.43 7.24
N ILE A 291 2.71 1.20 7.48
CA ILE A 291 3.19 0.38 8.61
C ILE A 291 4.69 0.10 8.44
N ALA A 292 5.11 -0.42 7.28
CA ALA A 292 6.51 -0.71 7.01
C ALA A 292 7.39 0.55 7.12
N PHE A 293 6.86 1.69 6.68
CA PHE A 293 7.49 2.99 6.83
C PHE A 293 7.65 3.39 8.30
N ALA A 294 6.58 3.33 9.11
CA ALA A 294 6.65 3.61 10.54
C ALA A 294 7.64 2.70 11.28
N VAL A 295 7.60 1.39 10.99
CA VAL A 295 8.55 0.40 11.55
C VAL A 295 9.98 0.75 11.16
N SER A 296 10.23 1.12 9.90
CA SER A 296 11.58 1.49 9.44
C SER A 296 12.16 2.68 10.22
N PHE A 297 11.34 3.68 10.53
CA PHE A 297 11.77 4.80 11.36
C PHE A 297 11.97 4.40 12.81
N LYS A 298 11.04 3.66 13.41
CA LYS A 298 11.15 3.23 14.80
C LYS A 298 12.44 2.46 15.05
N VAL A 299 12.73 1.49 14.18
CA VAL A 299 13.99 0.72 14.25
C VAL A 299 15.19 1.63 13.95
N GLY A 300 15.11 2.52 12.97
CA GLY A 300 16.18 3.47 12.65
C GLY A 300 16.52 4.44 13.79
N LEU A 301 15.51 4.96 14.50
CA LEU A 301 15.66 5.80 15.67
C LEU A 301 16.30 5.02 16.84
N ASN A 302 15.88 3.78 17.07
CA ASN A 302 16.50 2.91 18.07
C ASN A 302 18.00 2.68 17.82
N ILE A 303 18.43 2.55 16.55
CA ILE A 303 19.86 2.45 16.22
C ILE A 303 20.60 3.73 16.61
N LEU A 304 20.05 4.90 16.32
CA LEU A 304 20.67 6.19 16.69
C LEU A 304 20.75 6.36 18.21
N VAL A 305 19.77 5.83 18.95
CA VAL A 305 19.79 5.80 20.42
C VAL A 305 20.94 4.93 20.93
N LEU A 306 21.13 3.74 20.36
CA LEU A 306 22.21 2.84 20.72
C LEU A 306 23.60 3.43 20.38
N GLU A 307 23.76 3.99 19.19
CA GLU A 307 24.99 4.65 18.74
C GLU A 307 25.35 5.83 19.65
N HIS A 308 24.36 6.60 20.12
CA HIS A 308 24.60 7.69 21.05
C HIS A 308 25.05 7.20 22.43
N LYS A 309 24.44 6.12 22.95
CA LYS A 309 24.83 5.50 24.23
C LYS A 309 26.27 4.98 24.15
N GLU A 310 26.64 4.30 23.07
CA GLU A 310 28.00 3.77 22.86
C GLU A 310 29.06 4.89 22.86
N ASN A 311 28.84 5.96 22.09
CA ASN A 311 29.74 7.12 22.06
C ASN A 311 29.90 7.82 23.43
N GLN A 312 28.88 7.77 24.30
CA GLN A 312 28.94 8.37 25.63
C GLN A 312 29.81 7.56 26.61
N TYR A 313 29.81 6.23 26.48
CA TYR A 313 30.64 5.36 27.32
C TYR A 313 32.13 5.46 26.96
N ASP A 314 32.46 5.52 25.66
CA ASP A 314 33.86 5.63 25.21
C ASP A 314 34.52 6.95 25.65
N GLY A 315 33.73 8.02 25.82
CA GLY A 315 34.22 9.33 26.26
C GLY A 315 34.67 9.41 27.73
N TYR A 316 34.27 8.48 28.59
CA TYR A 316 34.56 8.53 30.04
C TYR A 316 35.67 7.58 30.51
N GLY A 317 36.06 6.59 29.69
CA GLY A 317 37.02 5.55 30.08
C GLY A 317 38.45 5.69 29.54
N GLY A 318 38.72 6.65 28.65
CA GLY A 318 39.97 6.69 27.87
C GLY A 318 41.17 7.42 28.51
N ASN A 319 41.00 8.12 29.64
CA ASN A 319 42.07 8.96 30.22
C ASN A 319 42.22 8.67 31.71
N ASN A 320 43.07 7.70 32.11
CA ASN A 320 43.91 7.75 33.34
C ASN A 320 44.56 6.44 33.83
N TYR A 321 44.51 5.31 33.10
CA TYR A 321 45.19 4.07 33.58
C TYR A 321 46.58 3.80 33.01
N ASP A 322 47.18 4.75 32.25
CA ASP A 322 48.54 4.58 31.71
C ASP A 322 49.66 5.28 32.50
N ASP A 323 49.38 5.97 33.62
CA ASP A 323 50.39 6.86 34.26
C ASP A 323 50.80 6.50 35.70
N VAL A 324 50.60 5.25 36.16
CA VAL A 324 51.16 4.78 37.45
C VAL A 324 51.65 3.32 37.40
N VAL A 325 52.55 2.97 36.46
CA VAL A 325 53.47 1.83 36.66
C VAL A 325 54.86 2.16 36.07
N ASP A 326 55.39 3.33 36.40
CA ASP A 326 56.83 3.58 36.31
C ASP A 326 57.41 3.62 37.72
N GLY A 327 58.19 2.59 38.06
CA GLY A 327 59.19 2.68 39.12
C GLY A 327 59.01 1.80 40.35
N ILE A 328 59.06 0.48 40.19
CA ILE A 328 59.82 -0.36 41.15
C ILE A 328 60.68 -1.32 40.34
N GLY A 329 61.95 -0.97 40.19
CA GLY A 329 62.97 -1.84 39.65
C GLY A 329 63.15 -3.07 40.53
N TYR A 330 63.27 -4.23 39.89
CA TYR A 330 63.86 -5.41 40.49
C TYR A 330 64.81 -6.04 39.47
N ASP A 331 66.06 -5.60 39.56
CA ASP A 331 67.21 -6.41 39.19
C ASP A 331 67.31 -7.55 40.20
N GLY A 332 67.33 -8.80 39.73
CA GLY A 332 67.43 -9.93 40.66
C GLY A 332 67.45 -11.29 39.98
N TYR A 333 68.56 -11.62 39.33
CA TYR A 333 68.94 -13.00 39.05
C TYR A 333 68.94 -13.81 40.36
N GLY A 334 68.05 -14.80 40.47
CA GLY A 334 67.95 -15.67 41.65
C GLY A 334 67.37 -17.03 41.28
N SER A 335 68.28 -17.96 40.98
CA SER A 335 68.02 -19.38 40.73
C SER A 335 67.81 -20.15 42.05
N TYR A 336 66.96 -21.19 41.98
CA TYR A 336 66.69 -22.27 42.96
C TYR A 336 65.88 -21.92 44.21
N ALA A 337 64.71 -22.57 44.37
CA ALA A 337 64.52 -23.72 45.27
C ALA A 337 63.04 -23.88 45.65
N ASP A 338 62.63 -25.15 45.74
CA ASP A 338 61.38 -25.63 46.33
C ASP A 338 60.99 -24.94 47.64
N GLY A 339 59.69 -24.76 47.86
CA GLY A 339 59.16 -24.38 49.16
C GLY A 339 57.66 -24.16 49.18
N HIS A 340 56.93 -25.21 49.52
CA HIS A 340 55.54 -25.15 49.98
C HIS A 340 55.27 -23.96 50.90
N SER A 341 54.23 -23.18 50.62
CA SER A 341 53.50 -22.49 51.69
C SER A 341 52.03 -22.31 51.34
N ASN A 342 51.24 -22.40 52.40
CA ASN A 342 49.83 -22.67 52.44
C ASN A 342 49.00 -21.37 52.32
N ASN A 343 47.84 -21.51 51.67
CA ASN A 343 46.56 -20.98 52.13
C ASN A 343 46.52 -19.50 52.60
N SER A 344 46.26 -18.61 51.66
CA SER A 344 45.39 -17.46 51.89
C SER A 344 44.78 -17.05 50.54
N THR A 345 43.72 -17.76 50.16
CA THR A 345 42.85 -17.42 49.05
C THR A 345 42.15 -16.11 49.38
N PHE A 346 42.83 -15.00 49.07
CA PHE A 346 42.23 -13.68 49.05
C PHE A 346 41.31 -13.67 47.83
N ASP A 347 40.04 -13.93 48.07
CA ASP A 347 38.94 -13.83 47.12
C ASP A 347 38.85 -12.36 46.69
N TYR A 348 39.65 -11.99 45.68
CA TYR A 348 39.40 -10.80 44.89
C TYR A 348 38.10 -11.07 44.15
N GLY A 349 37.01 -10.65 44.83
CA GLY A 349 35.65 -10.62 44.31
C GLY A 349 35.70 -10.18 42.86
N ASN A 350 35.25 -11.09 42.01
CA ASN A 350 35.28 -11.03 40.58
C ASN A 350 34.26 -9.97 40.11
N ASP A 351 34.54 -8.69 40.35
CA ASP A 351 33.70 -7.54 39.96
C ASP A 351 33.66 -7.34 38.43
N TYR A 352 34.35 -8.20 37.67
CA TYR A 352 34.31 -8.23 36.20
C TYR A 352 33.01 -8.83 35.62
N TYR A 353 32.14 -9.41 36.43
CA TYR A 353 30.89 -10.00 35.92
C TYR A 353 29.70 -9.04 35.85
N ASP A 354 29.74 -7.84 36.43
CA ASP A 354 28.54 -6.99 36.51
C ASP A 354 28.37 -5.99 35.33
N GLN A 355 29.39 -5.84 34.47
CA GLN A 355 29.27 -4.97 33.28
C GLN A 355 28.43 -5.59 32.14
N ASP A 356 28.43 -6.93 32.00
CA ASP A 356 27.65 -7.58 30.94
C ASP A 356 26.17 -7.75 31.31
N TYR A 357 25.83 -7.84 32.60
CA TYR A 357 24.43 -7.92 33.05
C TYR A 357 23.64 -6.64 32.74
N GLY A 358 24.30 -5.46 32.71
CA GLY A 358 23.69 -4.20 32.30
C GLY A 358 23.27 -4.18 30.83
N LYS A 359 24.11 -4.72 29.93
CA LYS A 359 23.83 -4.84 28.49
C LYS A 359 22.62 -5.76 28.24
N HIS A 360 22.55 -6.89 28.93
CA HIS A 360 21.44 -7.83 28.76
C HIS A 360 20.12 -7.35 29.39
N ARG A 361 20.15 -6.54 30.45
CA ARG A 361 18.93 -6.01 31.09
C ARG A 361 18.30 -4.86 30.29
N ALA A 362 19.11 -4.01 29.66
CA ALA A 362 18.62 -3.00 28.70
C ALA A 362 17.98 -3.66 27.46
N LEU A 363 18.55 -4.77 26.98
CA LEU A 363 17.99 -5.57 25.88
C LEU A 363 16.70 -6.32 26.28
N ARG A 364 16.54 -6.72 27.56
CA ARG A 364 15.33 -7.35 28.09
C ARG A 364 14.17 -6.39 28.37
N ALA A 365 14.47 -5.16 28.78
CA ALA A 365 13.45 -4.15 29.10
C ALA A 365 12.63 -3.72 27.86
N LEU A 366 13.14 -3.98 26.65
CA LEU A 366 12.44 -3.73 25.38
C LEU A 366 11.48 -4.86 24.95
N GLY A 367 11.17 -5.84 25.82
CA GLY A 367 9.99 -6.72 25.73
C GLY A 367 9.97 -7.76 24.61
N GLY A 368 10.89 -7.70 23.66
CA GLY A 368 11.17 -8.72 22.65
C GLY A 368 12.50 -8.34 22.06
N GLY A 369 13.51 -9.22 22.17
CA GLY A 369 14.88 -8.94 21.76
C GLY A 369 14.87 -8.17 20.44
N VAL A 370 15.26 -6.90 20.47
CA VAL A 370 15.21 -6.05 19.28
C VAL A 370 16.10 -6.76 18.27
N PRO A 371 15.53 -7.28 17.16
CA PRO A 371 16.35 -7.95 16.17
C PRO A 371 17.42 -6.94 15.76
N THR A 372 18.68 -7.36 15.78
CA THR A 372 19.81 -6.54 15.33
C THR A 372 19.71 -6.39 13.81
N VAL A 373 18.80 -5.54 13.36
CA VAL A 373 18.57 -5.28 11.95
C VAL A 373 19.71 -4.39 11.46
N SER A 374 20.44 -4.87 10.45
CA SER A 374 21.49 -4.07 9.82
C SER A 374 20.94 -2.72 9.32
N ALA A 375 21.71 -1.64 9.50
CA ALA A 375 21.38 -0.30 8.99
C ALA A 375 21.05 -0.32 7.48
N LYS A 376 21.68 -1.22 6.72
CA LYS A 376 21.38 -1.43 5.29
C LYS A 376 19.95 -1.94 5.07
N THR A 377 19.51 -2.91 5.86
CA THR A 377 18.16 -3.49 5.78
C THR A 377 17.10 -2.45 6.11
N ILE A 378 17.34 -1.60 7.12
CA ILE A 378 16.43 -0.49 7.48
C ILE A 378 16.35 0.53 6.35
N SER A 379 17.48 0.86 5.73
CA SER A 379 17.52 1.79 4.59
C SER A 379 16.72 1.25 3.40
N ILE A 380 16.83 -0.05 3.12
CA ILE A 380 16.03 -0.73 2.09
C ILE A 380 14.54 -0.72 2.45
N LEU A 381 14.20 -1.03 3.71
CA LEU A 381 12.82 -1.05 4.19
C LEU A 381 12.18 0.35 4.08
N TYR A 382 12.88 1.39 4.51
CA TYR A 382 12.47 2.79 4.38
C TYR A 382 12.22 3.20 2.92
N CYS A 383 13.17 2.94 2.02
CA CYS A 383 13.06 3.35 0.62
C CYS A 383 11.95 2.60 -0.12
N SER A 384 11.84 1.28 0.12
CA SER A 384 10.81 0.45 -0.49
C SER A 384 9.41 0.82 0.02
N SER A 385 9.24 1.02 1.33
CA SER A 385 7.94 1.40 1.90
C SER A 385 7.49 2.79 1.43
N LEU A 386 8.39 3.78 1.42
CA LEU A 386 8.09 5.12 0.90
C LEU A 386 7.71 5.07 -0.59
N THR A 387 8.41 4.25 -1.37
CA THR A 387 8.10 4.05 -2.80
C THR A 387 6.71 3.43 -2.97
N ILE A 388 6.35 2.41 -2.17
CA ILE A 388 5.02 1.78 -2.21
C ILE A 388 3.93 2.80 -1.87
N VAL A 389 4.14 3.62 -0.84
CA VAL A 389 3.19 4.68 -0.45
C VAL A 389 3.00 5.69 -1.59
N LEU A 390 4.08 6.22 -2.16
CA LEU A 390 4.02 7.21 -3.24
C LEU A 390 3.37 6.64 -4.51
N ILE A 391 3.72 5.40 -4.90
CA ILE A 391 3.08 4.69 -6.02
C ILE A 391 1.59 4.54 -5.76
N SER A 392 1.20 4.13 -4.56
CA SER A 392 -0.20 3.88 -4.21
C SER A 392 -1.03 5.16 -4.32
N ILE A 393 -0.56 6.26 -3.74
CA ILE A 393 -1.23 7.57 -3.79
C ILE A 393 -1.37 8.07 -5.23
N GLU A 394 -0.32 7.94 -6.05
CA GLU A 394 -0.34 8.40 -7.44
C GLU A 394 -1.28 7.54 -8.32
N MET A 395 -1.22 6.22 -8.15
CA MET A 395 -2.10 5.30 -8.86
C MET A 395 -3.57 5.51 -8.47
N MET A 396 -3.87 5.84 -7.21
CA MET A 396 -5.21 6.25 -6.78
C MET A 396 -5.67 7.51 -7.51
N SER A 397 -4.83 8.55 -7.57
CA SER A 397 -5.15 9.78 -8.31
C SER A 397 -5.45 9.50 -9.79
N TYR A 398 -4.64 8.64 -10.44
CA TYR A 398 -4.90 8.21 -11.82
C TYR A 398 -6.21 7.44 -11.98
N LEU A 399 -6.59 6.64 -10.99
CA LEU A 399 -7.82 5.86 -11.00
C LEU A 399 -9.05 6.79 -10.93
N HIS A 400 -9.02 7.82 -10.09
CA HIS A 400 -10.08 8.83 -10.00
C HIS A 400 -10.26 9.61 -11.30
N LYS A 401 -9.16 10.08 -11.93
CA LYS A 401 -9.20 10.80 -13.20
C LYS A 401 -9.70 9.95 -14.40
N GLY A 402 -9.90 8.64 -14.19
CA GLY A 402 -10.14 7.66 -15.25
C GLY A 402 -8.95 7.58 -16.21
N GLY A 403 -7.77 7.95 -15.72
CA GLY A 403 -6.54 8.08 -16.49
C GLY A 403 -6.16 6.73 -17.09
N LEU A 404 -6.20 5.65 -16.32
CA LEU A 404 -5.71 4.34 -16.74
C LEU A 404 -6.37 3.84 -18.04
N MET A 405 -7.70 3.94 -18.13
CA MET A 405 -8.47 3.61 -19.36
C MET A 405 -8.15 4.57 -20.51
N LYS A 406 -8.04 5.88 -20.24
CA LYS A 406 -7.72 6.88 -21.27
C LYS A 406 -6.31 6.68 -21.82
N THR A 407 -5.33 6.45 -20.95
CA THR A 407 -3.92 6.21 -21.30
C THR A 407 -3.80 4.90 -22.07
N TYR A 408 -4.43 3.82 -21.61
CA TYR A 408 -4.46 2.56 -22.36
C TYR A 408 -5.09 2.74 -23.74
N SER A 409 -6.20 3.48 -23.86
CA SER A 409 -6.82 3.75 -25.17
C SER A 409 -5.92 4.56 -26.12
N LEU A 410 -4.99 5.38 -25.61
CA LEU A 410 -4.03 6.09 -26.44
C LEU A 410 -2.97 5.15 -27.03
N PHE A 411 -2.55 4.12 -26.28
CA PHE A 411 -1.59 3.12 -26.75
C PHE A 411 -2.25 2.00 -27.56
N ALA A 412 -3.47 1.59 -27.18
CA ALA A 412 -4.20 0.48 -27.77
C ALA A 412 -5.04 0.86 -29.00
N SER A 413 -5.11 2.15 -29.37
CA SER A 413 -5.80 2.63 -30.58
C SER A 413 -5.02 2.26 -31.86
N LYS A 414 -4.84 0.96 -32.08
CA LYS A 414 -4.29 0.33 -33.28
C LYS A 414 -5.45 0.09 -34.24
N GLY A 415 -5.81 1.09 -35.04
CA GLY A 415 -6.60 0.83 -36.25
C GLY A 415 -7.84 1.69 -36.52
N ASN A 416 -7.85 2.23 -37.74
CA ASN A 416 -8.99 2.40 -38.64
C ASN A 416 -9.73 3.74 -38.79
N ASN A 417 -9.46 4.78 -37.99
CA ASN A 417 -10.02 6.12 -38.28
C ASN A 417 -8.95 7.09 -38.80
N LYS A 418 -8.81 7.15 -40.14
CA LYS A 418 -7.83 7.96 -40.89
C LYS A 418 -7.98 9.49 -40.75
N THR A 419 -8.99 10.03 -40.06
CA THR A 419 -9.37 11.45 -40.25
C THR A 419 -9.05 12.42 -39.12
N LYS A 420 -8.51 12.00 -37.96
CA LYS A 420 -8.03 12.97 -36.96
C LYS A 420 -6.76 12.47 -36.27
N ARG A 421 -5.60 12.98 -36.68
CA ARG A 421 -4.34 12.89 -35.91
C ARG A 421 -4.59 13.51 -34.52
N LYS A 422 -4.85 12.68 -33.51
CA LYS A 422 -4.85 13.13 -32.11
C LYS A 422 -3.44 13.63 -31.81
N ARG A 423 -3.28 14.94 -31.57
CA ARG A 423 -1.99 15.49 -31.11
C ARG A 423 -1.65 14.83 -29.78
N VAL A 424 -0.49 14.19 -29.72
CA VAL A 424 0.05 13.62 -28.48
C VAL A 424 0.19 14.74 -27.45
N GLN A 425 -0.36 14.53 -26.26
CA GLN A 425 -0.27 15.48 -25.16
C GLN A 425 1.08 15.35 -24.45
N TRP A 426 2.15 15.79 -25.11
CA TRP A 426 3.54 15.69 -24.61
C TRP A 426 3.71 16.16 -23.17
N LYS A 427 2.98 17.21 -22.75
CA LYS A 427 3.03 17.73 -21.37
C LYS A 427 2.69 16.67 -20.31
N ARG A 428 1.61 15.90 -20.52
CA ARG A 428 1.20 14.84 -19.58
C ARG A 428 2.19 13.67 -19.58
N PHE A 429 2.73 13.35 -20.75
CA PHE A 429 3.74 12.32 -20.89
C PHE A 429 5.00 12.67 -20.11
N PHE A 430 5.55 13.88 -20.28
CA PHE A 430 6.72 14.33 -19.53
C PHE A 430 6.47 14.41 -18.02
N GLY A 431 5.29 14.87 -17.59
CA GLY A 431 4.93 14.87 -16.16
C GLY A 431 4.90 13.45 -15.56
N THR A 432 4.31 12.50 -16.28
CA THR A 432 4.29 11.08 -15.85
C THR A 432 5.70 10.48 -15.81
N LEU A 433 6.51 10.74 -16.85
CA LEU A 433 7.88 10.27 -16.92
C LEU A 433 8.75 10.84 -15.78
N PHE A 434 8.58 12.12 -15.45
CA PHE A 434 9.24 12.77 -14.33
C PHE A 434 8.89 12.11 -13.00
N LYS A 435 7.61 11.84 -12.74
CA LYS A 435 7.14 11.12 -11.54
C LYS A 435 7.71 9.71 -11.46
N ILE A 436 7.73 8.96 -12.56
CA ILE A 436 8.36 7.63 -12.62
C ILE A 436 9.86 7.72 -12.31
N GLY A 437 10.55 8.74 -12.82
CA GLY A 437 11.96 9.01 -12.50
C GLY A 437 12.18 9.29 -11.00
N LEU A 438 11.31 10.10 -10.38
CA LEU A 438 11.35 10.34 -8.93
C LEU A 438 11.13 9.06 -8.13
N LEU A 439 10.15 8.24 -8.51
CA LEU A 439 9.90 6.95 -7.85
C LEU A 439 11.10 6.00 -7.97
N GLY A 440 11.74 5.94 -9.14
CA GLY A 440 12.98 5.18 -9.34
C GLY A 440 14.14 5.71 -8.48
N LEU A 441 14.22 7.02 -8.29
CA LEU A 441 15.21 7.65 -7.42
C LEU A 441 14.96 7.29 -5.94
N VAL A 442 13.72 7.36 -5.45
CA VAL A 442 13.38 6.93 -4.07
C VAL A 442 13.72 5.45 -3.88
N SER A 443 13.33 4.59 -4.82
CA SER A 443 13.55 3.15 -4.72
C SER A 443 15.04 2.77 -4.71
N THR A 444 15.91 3.59 -5.29
CA THR A 444 17.36 3.34 -5.35
C THR A 444 18.14 4.17 -4.32
N LEU A 445 17.47 5.01 -3.52
CA LEU A 445 18.13 5.98 -2.64
C LEU A 445 19.10 5.33 -1.64
N TYR A 446 18.77 4.15 -1.13
CA TYR A 446 19.62 3.37 -0.22
C TYR A 446 20.98 2.95 -0.82
N LEU A 447 21.11 2.95 -2.15
CA LEU A 447 22.38 2.67 -2.83
C LEU A 447 23.33 3.88 -2.82
N TRP A 448 22.77 5.08 -2.76
CA TRP A 448 23.51 6.35 -2.88
C TRP A 448 23.87 6.95 -1.52
N VAL A 449 23.03 6.72 -0.51
CA VAL A 449 23.15 7.35 0.79
C VAL A 449 23.39 6.30 1.87
N LYS A 450 24.55 6.40 2.54
CA LYS A 450 24.92 5.52 3.66
C LYS A 450 24.40 6.00 5.01
N HIS A 451 24.25 7.31 5.19
CA HIS A 451 23.87 7.92 6.46
C HIS A 451 22.34 8.03 6.60
N LEU A 452 21.77 7.39 7.62
CA LEU A 452 20.32 7.31 7.82
C LEU A 452 19.64 8.68 7.89
N GLY A 453 20.22 9.63 8.62
CA GLY A 453 19.65 10.98 8.73
C GLY A 453 19.61 11.75 7.40
N PHE A 454 20.60 11.52 6.53
CA PHE A 454 20.62 12.12 5.19
C PHE A 454 19.61 11.41 4.28
N LEU A 455 19.47 10.09 4.41
CA LEU A 455 18.50 9.28 3.65
C LEU A 455 17.06 9.77 3.90
N VAL A 456 16.73 9.97 5.17
CA VAL A 456 15.43 10.48 5.62
C VAL A 456 15.18 11.90 5.08
N SER A 457 16.18 12.77 5.18
CA SER A 457 16.11 14.16 4.68
C SER A 457 15.93 14.25 3.15
N VAL A 458 16.59 13.36 2.40
CA VAL A 458 16.38 13.30 0.94
C VAL A 458 15.02 12.72 0.60
N GLY A 459 14.55 11.70 1.35
CA GLY A 459 13.22 11.12 1.16
C GLY A 459 12.11 12.15 1.31
N ILE A 460 12.14 13.00 2.35
CA ILE A 460 11.14 14.07 2.52
C ILE A 460 11.21 15.10 1.40
N ALA A 461 12.41 15.49 0.96
CA ALA A 461 12.56 16.44 -0.14
C ALA A 461 11.91 15.90 -1.43
N ILE A 462 12.04 14.60 -1.68
CA ILE A 462 11.38 13.95 -2.81
C ILE A 462 9.86 13.92 -2.63
N SER A 463 9.34 13.61 -1.43
CA SER A 463 7.89 13.68 -1.15
C SER A 463 7.32 15.08 -1.43
N ILE A 464 8.01 16.13 -0.99
CA ILE A 464 7.61 17.52 -1.23
C ILE A 464 7.63 17.86 -2.72
N VAL A 465 8.69 17.48 -3.45
CA VAL A 465 8.78 17.68 -4.89
C VAL A 465 7.66 16.93 -5.62
N PHE A 466 7.30 15.74 -5.14
CA PHE A 466 6.21 14.95 -5.67
C PHE A 466 4.86 15.69 -5.54
N ASP A 467 4.58 16.27 -4.38
CA ASP A 467 3.34 17.02 -4.15
C ASP A 467 3.30 18.35 -4.90
N VAL A 468 4.40 19.09 -4.93
CA VAL A 468 4.51 20.30 -5.76
C VAL A 468 4.24 19.97 -7.23
N SER A 469 4.70 18.81 -7.71
CA SER A 469 4.42 18.36 -9.08
C SER A 469 2.92 18.15 -9.34
N LYS A 470 2.16 17.63 -8.36
CA LYS A 470 0.70 17.47 -8.46
C LYS A 470 -0.03 18.82 -8.47
N VAL A 471 0.39 19.75 -7.61
CA VAL A 471 -0.17 21.10 -7.57
C VAL A 471 0.04 21.81 -8.92
N ILE A 472 1.25 21.71 -9.48
CA ILE A 472 1.55 22.25 -10.81
C ILE A 472 0.66 21.60 -11.88
N GLU A 473 0.49 20.28 -11.86
CA GLU A 473 -0.39 19.57 -12.80
C GLU A 473 -1.83 20.08 -12.69
N HIS A 474 -2.38 20.23 -11.49
CA HIS A 474 -3.71 20.75 -11.25
C HIS A 474 -3.90 22.18 -11.78
N ILE A 475 -2.93 23.08 -11.52
CA ILE A 475 -2.94 24.46 -12.05
C ILE A 475 -2.92 24.45 -13.58
N LEU A 476 -2.10 23.59 -14.19
CA LEU A 476 -2.02 23.47 -15.65
C LEU A 476 -3.30 22.91 -16.26
N GLU A 477 -3.96 21.94 -15.61
CA GLU A 477 -5.25 21.39 -16.04
C GLU A 477 -6.34 22.46 -15.98
N THR A 478 -6.42 23.20 -14.86
CA THR A 478 -7.37 24.30 -14.67
C THR A 478 -7.22 25.37 -15.77
N ARG A 479 -5.98 25.85 -16.00
CA ARG A 479 -5.71 26.82 -17.07
C ARG A 479 -6.03 26.28 -18.47
N ALA A 480 -5.82 24.98 -18.70
CA ALA A 480 -6.15 24.36 -20.00
C ALA A 480 -7.67 24.32 -20.23
N GLU A 481 -8.48 24.14 -19.19
CA GLU A 481 -9.95 24.17 -19.28
C GLU A 481 -10.48 25.58 -19.50
N GLU A 482 -9.95 26.58 -18.80
CA GLU A 482 -10.27 27.99 -19.04
C GLU A 482 -9.97 28.40 -20.48
N MET A 483 -8.80 28.02 -21.00
CA MET A 483 -8.44 28.30 -22.40
C MET A 483 -9.37 27.61 -23.40
N LYS A 484 -9.88 26.41 -23.10
CA LYS A 484 -10.90 25.75 -23.93
C LYS A 484 -12.23 26.50 -23.90
N LYS A 485 -12.65 26.98 -22.73
CA LYS A 485 -13.87 27.81 -22.58
C LYS A 485 -13.73 29.11 -23.38
N ILE A 486 -12.59 29.80 -23.27
CA ILE A 486 -12.29 31.02 -24.03
C ILE A 486 -12.27 30.75 -25.54
N ALA A 487 -11.63 29.65 -25.98
CA ALA A 487 -11.60 29.27 -27.40
C ALA A 487 -13.01 28.92 -27.93
N GLY A 488 -13.82 28.23 -27.13
CA GLY A 488 -15.22 27.92 -27.43
C GLY A 488 -16.07 29.17 -27.60
N ASN A 489 -15.94 30.12 -26.66
CA ASN A 489 -16.62 31.42 -26.71
C ASN A 489 -16.14 32.28 -27.89
N THR A 490 -14.84 32.23 -28.21
CA THR A 490 -14.30 32.92 -29.38
C THR A 490 -14.85 32.33 -30.68
N LEU A 491 -14.99 31.01 -30.76
CA LEU A 491 -15.57 30.33 -31.92
C LEU A 491 -17.07 30.63 -32.06
N SER A 492 -17.83 30.66 -30.96
CA SER A 492 -19.25 31.02 -30.99
C SER A 492 -19.44 32.48 -31.40
N MET A 493 -18.61 33.40 -30.90
CA MET A 493 -18.57 34.81 -31.31
C MET A 493 -18.22 34.97 -32.79
N ARG A 494 -17.26 34.19 -33.31
CA ARG A 494 -16.95 34.17 -34.74
C ARG A 494 -18.14 33.68 -35.57
N LYS A 495 -18.79 32.58 -35.19
CA LYS A 495 -20.00 32.08 -35.86
C LYS A 495 -21.15 33.09 -35.83
N PHE A 496 -21.32 33.78 -34.70
CA PHE A 496 -22.31 34.84 -34.55
C PHE A 496 -22.00 36.03 -35.45
N ARG A 497 -20.74 36.50 -35.48
CA ARG A 497 -20.28 37.56 -36.39
C ARG A 497 -20.48 37.20 -37.85
N ASP A 498 -20.15 35.96 -38.23
CA ASP A 498 -20.35 35.46 -39.59
C ASP A 498 -21.85 35.40 -39.96
N SER A 499 -22.71 35.03 -38.99
CA SER A 499 -24.16 35.05 -39.16
C SER A 499 -24.71 36.46 -39.40
N ILE A 500 -24.28 37.45 -38.59
CA ILE A 500 -24.64 38.86 -38.79
C ILE A 500 -24.16 39.35 -40.17
N THR A 501 -22.92 39.06 -40.53
CA THR A 501 -22.34 39.46 -41.81
C THR A 501 -23.13 38.89 -42.99
N ARG A 502 -23.57 37.62 -42.90
CA ARG A 502 -24.46 37.00 -43.90
C ARG A 502 -25.82 37.68 -43.96
N ARG A 503 -26.42 38.06 -42.82
CA ARG A 503 -27.71 38.80 -42.79
C ARG A 503 -27.60 40.19 -43.41
N VAL A 504 -26.51 40.92 -43.14
CA VAL A 504 -26.26 42.25 -43.73
C VAL A 504 -26.06 42.14 -45.25
N ARG A 505 -25.28 41.15 -45.73
CA ARG A 505 -25.14 40.91 -47.18
C ARG A 505 -26.46 40.58 -47.86
N ARG A 506 -27.31 39.76 -47.23
CA ARG A 506 -28.66 39.45 -47.75
C ARG A 506 -29.55 40.69 -47.82
N ARG A 507 -29.52 41.58 -46.81
CA ARG A 507 -30.27 42.84 -46.84
C ARG A 507 -29.79 43.77 -47.96
N LYS A 508 -28.47 43.87 -48.20
CA LYS A 508 -27.92 44.65 -49.32
C LYS A 508 -28.38 44.12 -50.68
N HIS A 509 -28.33 42.81 -50.90
CA HIS A 509 -28.85 42.19 -52.12
C HIS A 509 -30.37 42.37 -52.29
N PHE A 510 -31.13 42.30 -51.21
CA PHE A 510 -32.58 42.53 -51.27
C PHE A 510 -32.92 43.97 -51.65
N SER A 511 -32.20 44.95 -51.07
CA SER A 511 -32.36 46.37 -51.41
C SER A 511 -31.99 46.67 -52.87
N SER A 512 -30.94 46.05 -53.42
CA SER A 512 -30.58 46.22 -54.84
C SER A 512 -31.60 45.58 -55.78
N THR A 513 -32.21 44.46 -55.37
CA THR A 513 -33.26 43.79 -56.16
C THR A 513 -34.57 44.59 -56.16
N ILE A 514 -34.95 45.20 -55.03
CA ILE A 514 -36.12 46.10 -54.97
C ILE A 514 -35.89 47.36 -55.79
N GLY A 515 -34.69 47.96 -55.74
CA GLY A 515 -34.36 49.13 -56.56
C GLY A 515 -34.47 48.84 -58.07
N SER A 516 -34.04 47.67 -58.52
CA SER A 516 -34.13 47.27 -59.94
C SER A 516 -35.55 46.84 -60.36
N ARG A 517 -36.42 46.38 -59.45
CA ARG A 517 -37.84 46.11 -59.75
C ARG A 517 -38.68 47.39 -59.74
N SER A 518 -38.29 48.39 -58.95
CA SER A 518 -38.98 49.70 -58.94
C SER A 518 -38.81 50.47 -60.25
N THR A 519 -37.74 50.24 -61.01
CA THR A 519 -37.56 50.83 -62.34
C THR A 519 -38.32 50.09 -63.44
N THR A 520 -38.51 48.77 -63.32
CA THR A 520 -39.35 47.99 -64.26
C THR A 520 -40.85 48.17 -64.02
N ILE A 521 -41.27 48.49 -62.79
CA ILE A 521 -42.68 48.78 -62.48
C ILE A 521 -43.10 50.17 -62.97
N LYS A 522 -42.18 51.14 -63.07
CA LYS A 522 -42.47 52.45 -63.70
C LYS A 522 -42.67 52.39 -65.22
N SER A 523 -42.30 51.30 -65.89
CA SER A 523 -42.57 51.12 -67.34
C SER A 523 -43.78 50.25 -67.66
N ASN A 524 -44.41 49.61 -66.66
CA ASN A 524 -45.60 48.77 -66.85
C ASN A 524 -46.86 49.34 -66.15
N ILE A 525 -46.81 50.57 -65.63
CA ILE A 525 -48.01 51.33 -65.19
C ILE A 525 -48.39 52.31 -66.30
N THR A 526 -48.59 51.75 -67.48
CA THR A 526 -49.44 52.30 -68.54
C THR A 526 -49.97 51.04 -69.20
N ILE A 527 -51.29 50.84 -69.22
CA ILE A 527 -51.98 49.58 -69.59
C ILE A 527 -52.16 48.63 -68.40
N ASP A 528 -53.15 48.93 -67.56
CA ASP A 528 -54.27 48.02 -67.29
C ASP A 528 -55.17 48.62 -66.21
N SER A 529 -56.01 49.54 -66.66
CA SER A 529 -57.26 49.88 -66.01
C SER A 529 -58.33 49.04 -66.68
N ALA A 530 -58.75 47.93 -66.05
CA ALA A 530 -60.09 47.35 -66.12
C ALA A 530 -60.12 45.92 -65.57
N LYS A 531 -61.24 45.59 -64.90
CA LYS A 531 -61.69 44.29 -64.34
C LYS A 531 -61.12 44.02 -62.95
N GLY A 532 -61.94 43.95 -61.91
CA GLY A 532 -63.17 43.16 -61.78
C GLY A 532 -62.80 41.98 -60.87
N GLU A 533 -63.11 42.09 -59.58
CA GLU A 533 -64.26 41.43 -58.94
C GLU A 533 -63.94 39.98 -58.51
N GLU A 534 -64.25 39.72 -57.24
CA GLU A 534 -64.54 38.42 -56.61
C GLU A 534 -63.45 37.38 -56.24
N ASN A 535 -63.77 36.76 -55.09
CA ASN A 535 -63.35 35.47 -54.51
C ASN A 535 -62.13 35.48 -53.58
N SER A 536 -62.31 35.32 -52.26
CA SER A 536 -62.86 34.20 -51.48
C SER A 536 -61.78 33.16 -51.11
N ALA A 537 -61.68 32.93 -49.79
CA ALA A 537 -61.25 31.75 -49.06
C ALA A 537 -59.96 31.00 -49.49
N ASN A 538 -58.97 30.98 -48.60
CA ASN A 538 -58.55 29.76 -47.90
C ASN A 538 -57.29 30.02 -47.05
N THR A 539 -57.50 30.14 -45.73
CA THR A 539 -56.43 30.10 -44.74
C THR A 539 -56.30 28.66 -44.22
N THR A 540 -55.42 27.89 -44.84
CA THR A 540 -55.06 26.54 -44.38
C THR A 540 -54.07 26.67 -43.22
N GLN A 541 -54.55 26.51 -41.99
CA GLN A 541 -53.71 26.31 -40.81
C GLN A 541 -53.00 24.95 -40.93
N SER A 542 -51.70 24.98 -41.22
CA SER A 542 -50.80 23.84 -41.07
C SER A 542 -50.48 23.65 -39.60
N THR A 543 -51.24 22.81 -38.90
CA THR A 543 -50.89 22.25 -37.60
C THR A 543 -49.74 21.25 -37.76
N THR A 544 -48.51 21.74 -37.68
CA THR A 544 -47.34 20.88 -37.45
C THR A 544 -47.36 20.43 -35.99
N SER A 545 -47.88 19.23 -35.77
CA SER A 545 -47.75 18.47 -34.52
C SER A 545 -46.27 18.31 -34.20
N ARG A 546 -45.78 19.15 -33.29
CA ARG A 546 -44.45 19.07 -32.71
C ARG A 546 -44.53 17.99 -31.64
N LYS A 547 -44.05 16.78 -31.95
CA LYS A 547 -43.75 15.74 -30.95
C LYS A 547 -42.81 16.35 -29.91
N VAL A 548 -43.36 16.69 -28.75
CA VAL A 548 -42.60 17.01 -27.55
C VAL A 548 -42.16 15.68 -26.98
N ASN A 549 -40.91 15.29 -27.26
CA ASN A 549 -40.25 14.24 -26.49
C ASN A 549 -40.02 14.83 -25.10
N PHE A 550 -40.81 14.38 -24.13
CA PHE A 550 -40.48 14.54 -22.73
C PHE A 550 -39.17 13.79 -22.45
N PRO A 551 -38.17 14.41 -21.81
CA PRO A 551 -37.08 13.65 -21.23
C PRO A 551 -37.65 12.86 -20.06
N TYR A 552 -37.45 11.54 -20.12
CA TYR A 552 -37.50 10.67 -18.95
C TYR A 552 -36.45 11.18 -17.96
N GLU A 553 -36.88 11.93 -16.95
CA GLU A 553 -36.18 11.99 -15.67
C GLU A 553 -36.67 10.79 -14.86
N GLY A 554 -35.76 9.87 -14.55
CA GLY A 554 -36.07 8.63 -13.87
C GLY A 554 -34.81 7.94 -13.35
N CYS A 555 -34.48 8.30 -12.10
CA CYS A 555 -33.74 7.60 -11.04
C CYS A 555 -32.68 8.50 -10.42
#